data_AF-A0A1F1SIU2-F1
#
_entry.id   AF-A0A1F1SIU2-F1
#
_cell.length_a   1.000
_cell.length_b   1.000
_cell.length_c   1.000
_cell.angle_alpha   90.00
_cell.angle_beta   90.00
_cell.angle_gamma   90.00
#
_symmetry.space_group_name_H-M   'P 1'
#
loop_
_entity.id
_entity.type
_entity.pdbx_description
1 polymer ?
#
loop_
_entity_poly.entity_id
_entity_poly.type
_entity_poly.pdbx_seq_one_letter_code
_entity_poly.pdbx_strand_id
1 'polypeptide(L)'
;MQNKILSQITRTISRFLLVIGSIAVLAACGNPQQSDLISIAGALKDAGFHPNLEAEYRQRISQAKNEEDVRSVLRDQLVLTEKVAPKLKALKLKSDEGRSIQNKLAGGFEKMGNGLRTAINADFNSQSTMLSAQNDMRAGGQDILAGMQEFATVAKTHGLNLDETLFQDKIQGLKESLK
;
A
#
# COMPACT_ATOMS: atom_id res chain seq x y z
N MET A 1 -4.66 -29.12 -2.86
CA MET A 1 -5.86 -28.28 -3.01
C MET A 1 -5.54 -26.93 -2.37
N GLN A 2 -5.37 -25.85 -3.13
CA GLN A 2 -5.17 -24.52 -2.53
C GLN A 2 -6.46 -24.09 -1.83
N ASN A 3 -6.36 -23.75 -0.54
CA ASN A 3 -7.48 -23.27 0.26
C ASN A 3 -8.07 -21.99 -0.37
N LYS A 4 -9.40 -21.93 -0.56
CA LYS A 4 -10.10 -20.77 -1.16
C LYS A 4 -9.80 -19.47 -0.41
N ILE A 5 -9.56 -19.56 0.90
CA ILE A 5 -9.19 -18.44 1.77
C ILE A 5 -7.75 -17.98 1.49
N LEU A 6 -6.81 -18.92 1.28
CA LEU A 6 -5.44 -18.61 0.89
C LEU A 6 -5.39 -17.91 -0.47
N SER A 7 -6.22 -18.34 -1.43
CA SER A 7 -6.37 -17.71 -2.74
C SER A 7 -6.95 -16.28 -2.65
N GLN A 8 -7.87 -16.03 -1.71
CA GLN A 8 -8.38 -14.68 -1.49
C GLN A 8 -7.34 -13.79 -0.83
N ILE A 9 -6.66 -14.26 0.21
CA ILE A 9 -5.63 -13.50 0.91
C ILE A 9 -4.48 -13.14 -0.03
N THR A 10 -4.00 -14.08 -0.85
CA THR A 10 -2.97 -13.79 -1.85
C THR A 10 -3.44 -12.79 -2.92
N ARG A 11 -4.71 -12.84 -3.36
CA ARG A 11 -5.27 -11.86 -4.30
C ARG A 11 -5.38 -10.46 -3.69
N THR A 12 -5.88 -10.38 -2.47
CA THR A 12 -6.00 -9.15 -1.68
C THR A 12 -4.61 -8.55 -1.53
N ILE A 13 -3.66 -9.28 -0.95
CA ILE A 13 -2.31 -8.80 -0.66
C ILE A 13 -1.55 -8.31 -1.90
N SER A 14 -1.64 -9.02 -3.03
CA SER A 14 -0.84 -8.67 -4.20
C SER A 14 -1.21 -7.32 -4.83
N ARG A 15 -2.43 -6.80 -4.55
CA ARG A 15 -2.98 -5.58 -5.16
C ARG A 15 -2.78 -4.30 -4.34
N PHE A 16 -2.24 -4.38 -3.12
CA PHE A 16 -2.13 -3.21 -2.23
C PHE A 16 -0.92 -2.30 -2.48
N LEU A 17 -0.07 -2.62 -3.44
CA LEU A 17 1.21 -1.95 -3.61
C LEU A 17 1.10 -0.88 -4.70
N LEU A 18 0.65 0.30 -4.28
CA LEU A 18 0.37 1.41 -5.19
C LEU A 18 1.50 2.44 -5.27
N VAL A 19 1.46 3.19 -6.37
CA VAL A 19 2.58 3.91 -6.98
C VAL A 19 2.35 5.42 -6.82
N ILE A 20 3.14 6.06 -5.97
CA ILE A 20 3.28 7.54 -5.93
C ILE A 20 4.62 7.95 -6.60
N GLY A 21 5.19 7.08 -7.45
CA GLY A 21 6.52 7.24 -8.02
C GLY A 21 6.65 8.26 -9.16
N SER A 22 5.54 8.80 -9.66
CA SER A 22 5.50 9.58 -10.90
C SER A 22 5.29 11.08 -10.72
N ILE A 23 5.56 11.63 -9.53
CA ILE A 23 5.43 13.08 -9.33
C ILE A 23 6.64 13.77 -9.98
N ALA A 24 6.39 14.48 -11.08
CA ALA A 24 7.36 15.38 -11.65
C ALA A 24 7.66 16.48 -10.61
N VAL A 25 8.92 16.57 -10.19
CA VAL A 25 9.39 17.63 -9.28
C VAL A 25 9.41 18.95 -10.07
N LEU A 26 8.28 19.64 -10.10
CA LEU A 26 8.23 21.06 -10.42
C LEU A 26 8.80 21.82 -9.21
N ALA A 27 9.57 22.88 -9.47
CA ALA A 27 10.17 23.70 -8.42
C ALA A 27 9.10 24.12 -7.40
N ALA A 28 9.11 23.50 -6.22
CA ALA A 28 8.19 23.75 -5.12
C ALA A 28 8.53 25.08 -4.43
N CYS A 29 8.53 26.16 -5.19
CA CYS A 29 8.75 27.49 -4.66
C CYS A 29 7.42 28.01 -4.09
N GLY A 30 7.12 27.62 -2.83
CA GLY A 30 6.22 28.39 -1.97
C GLY A 30 4.97 27.67 -1.43
N ASN A 31 4.61 26.47 -1.90
CA ASN A 31 3.39 25.79 -1.45
C ASN A 31 3.69 24.60 -0.50
N PRO A 32 3.25 24.64 0.78
CA PRO A 32 3.53 23.58 1.74
C PRO A 32 2.88 22.24 1.38
N GLN A 33 1.69 22.24 0.77
CA GLN A 33 1.02 21.02 0.31
C GLN A 33 1.85 20.30 -0.76
N GLN A 34 2.38 21.02 -1.75
CA GLN A 34 3.23 20.42 -2.78
C GLN A 34 4.48 19.79 -2.18
N SER A 35 5.16 20.51 -1.28
CA SER A 35 6.35 20.01 -0.58
C SER A 35 6.06 18.75 0.23
N ASP A 36 4.91 18.70 0.90
CA ASP A 36 4.51 17.56 1.71
C ASP A 36 4.18 16.34 0.84
N LEU A 37 3.47 16.53 -0.27
CA LEU A 37 3.17 15.47 -1.23
C LEU A 37 4.44 14.87 -1.85
N ILE A 38 5.41 15.70 -2.22
CA ILE A 38 6.73 15.24 -2.71
C ILE A 38 7.45 14.44 -1.61
N SER A 39 7.39 14.89 -0.36
CA SER A 39 8.03 14.20 0.77
C SER A 39 7.39 12.83 1.04
N ILE A 40 6.06 12.74 0.98
CA ILE A 40 5.31 11.49 1.12
C ILE A 40 5.66 10.53 -0.03
N ALA A 41 5.67 11.02 -1.27
CA ALA A 41 6.03 10.24 -2.44
C ALA A 41 7.47 9.71 -2.35
N GLY A 42 8.41 10.57 -1.91
CA GLY A 42 9.80 10.21 -1.65
C GLY A 42 9.93 9.12 -0.60
N ALA A 43 9.22 9.24 0.53
CA ALA A 43 9.25 8.22 1.59
C ALA A 43 8.74 6.85 1.12
N LEU A 44 7.71 6.81 0.26
CA LEU A 44 7.21 5.57 -0.33
C LEU A 44 8.21 4.96 -1.31
N LYS A 45 8.82 5.79 -2.18
CA LYS A 45 9.88 5.36 -3.09
C LYS A 45 11.08 4.79 -2.32
N ASP A 46 11.51 5.48 -1.27
CA ASP A 46 12.61 5.06 -0.39
C ASP A 46 12.28 3.80 0.44
N ALA A 47 10.99 3.47 0.61
CA ALA A 47 10.56 2.21 1.20
C ALA A 47 10.62 1.04 0.20
N GLY A 48 10.83 1.32 -1.09
CA GLY A 48 10.94 0.33 -2.16
C GLY A 48 9.70 0.24 -3.06
N PHE A 49 8.77 1.20 -2.99
CA PHE A 49 7.60 1.19 -3.88
C PHE A 49 7.96 1.67 -5.28
N HIS A 50 7.59 0.88 -6.28
CA HIS A 50 7.79 1.21 -7.70
C HIS A 50 6.63 0.65 -8.56
N PRO A 51 6.47 1.13 -9.82
CA PRO A 51 5.33 0.78 -10.67
C PRO A 51 5.01 -0.71 -10.84
N ASN A 52 6.07 -1.53 -10.91
CA ASN A 52 5.97 -2.95 -11.23
C ASN A 52 5.84 -3.87 -10.00
N LEU A 53 5.90 -3.31 -8.79
CA LEU A 53 5.99 -4.11 -7.56
C LEU A 53 4.78 -5.03 -7.38
N GLU A 54 3.57 -4.55 -7.68
CA GLU A 54 2.35 -5.38 -7.71
C GLU A 54 2.49 -6.56 -8.69
N ALA A 55 2.95 -6.28 -9.92
CA ALA A 55 3.06 -7.31 -10.95
C ALA A 55 4.07 -8.39 -10.56
N GLU A 56 5.21 -7.98 -9.98
CA GLU A 56 6.24 -8.89 -9.46
C GLU A 56 5.68 -9.80 -8.37
N TYR A 57 4.97 -9.23 -7.39
CA TYR A 57 4.37 -10.04 -6.33
C TYR A 57 3.26 -10.96 -6.84
N ARG A 58 2.39 -10.49 -7.74
CA ARG A 58 1.38 -11.34 -8.38
C ARG A 58 2.00 -12.51 -9.12
N GLN A 59 3.09 -12.26 -9.85
CA GLN A 59 3.82 -13.30 -10.56
C GLN A 59 4.41 -14.31 -9.57
N ARG A 60 5.11 -13.86 -8.52
CA ARG A 60 5.70 -14.72 -7.50
C ARG A 60 4.65 -15.59 -6.78
N ILE A 61 3.49 -15.01 -6.43
CA ILE A 61 2.36 -15.75 -5.88
C ILE A 61 1.83 -16.79 -6.87
N SER A 62 1.69 -16.45 -8.16
CA SER A 62 1.20 -17.39 -9.18
C SER A 62 2.14 -18.56 -9.44
N GLN A 63 3.44 -18.36 -9.18
CA GLN A 63 4.50 -19.36 -9.35
C GLN A 63 4.73 -20.21 -8.09
N ALA A 64 4.11 -19.84 -6.96
CA ALA A 64 4.22 -20.58 -5.71
C ALA A 64 3.60 -21.99 -5.85
N LYS A 65 4.38 -23.02 -5.53
CA LYS A 65 3.98 -24.43 -5.68
C LYS A 65 3.41 -25.01 -4.39
N ASN A 66 3.75 -24.41 -3.26
CA ASN A 66 3.34 -24.86 -1.94
C ASN A 66 3.06 -23.67 -0.99
N GLU A 67 2.64 -23.97 0.23
CA GLU A 67 2.31 -22.95 1.24
C GLU A 67 3.53 -22.16 1.73
N GLU A 68 4.70 -22.78 1.77
CA GLU A 68 5.94 -22.13 2.19
C GLU A 68 6.40 -21.08 1.18
N ASP A 69 6.27 -21.38 -0.11
CA ASP A 69 6.51 -20.41 -1.20
C ASP A 69 5.60 -19.19 -1.03
N VAL A 70 4.31 -19.40 -0.74
CA VAL A 70 3.37 -18.31 -0.47
C VAL A 70 3.82 -17.51 0.76
N ARG A 71 4.14 -18.16 1.87
CA ARG A 71 4.63 -17.49 3.09
C ARG A 71 5.90 -16.68 2.83
N SER A 72 6.82 -17.18 2.00
CA SER A 72 8.03 -16.45 1.62
C SER A 72 7.68 -15.15 0.90
N VAL A 73 6.73 -15.18 -0.04
CA VAL A 73 6.28 -13.98 -0.74
C VAL A 73 5.60 -13.00 0.22
N LEU A 74 4.78 -13.50 1.14
CA LEU A 74 4.12 -12.66 2.16
C LEU A 74 5.13 -12.01 3.11
N ARG A 75 6.22 -12.70 3.47
CA ARG A 75 7.31 -12.14 4.30
C ARG A 75 8.01 -10.98 3.61
N ASP A 76 8.28 -11.09 2.31
CA ASP A 76 8.89 -10.00 1.55
C ASP A 76 7.96 -8.77 1.49
N GLN A 77 6.66 -9.01 1.32
CA GLN A 77 5.65 -7.94 1.38
C GLN A 77 5.59 -7.30 2.76
N LEU A 78 5.64 -8.12 3.83
CA LEU A 78 5.67 -7.62 5.20
C LEU A 78 6.88 -6.72 5.44
N VAL A 79 8.08 -7.13 5.03
CA VAL A 79 9.31 -6.34 5.16
C VAL A 79 9.19 -4.99 4.46
N LEU A 80 8.58 -4.97 3.27
CA LEU A 80 8.35 -3.73 2.53
C LEU A 80 7.31 -2.84 3.23
N THR A 81 6.19 -3.40 3.66
CA THR A 81 5.12 -2.69 4.39
C THR A 81 5.62 -2.11 5.72
N GLU A 82 6.40 -2.87 6.50
CA GLU A 82 6.94 -2.45 7.79
C GLU A 82 7.92 -1.28 7.69
N LYS A 83 8.57 -1.09 6.53
CA LYS A 83 9.44 0.07 6.28
C LYS A 83 8.67 1.36 6.05
N VAL A 84 7.42 1.28 5.59
CA VAL A 84 6.67 2.46 5.14
C VAL A 84 6.21 3.32 6.30
N ALA A 85 5.48 2.73 7.25
CA ALA A 85 4.90 3.47 8.38
C ALA A 85 5.94 4.31 9.15
N PRO A 86 7.12 3.79 9.54
CA PRO A 86 8.12 4.61 10.22
C PRO A 86 8.70 5.71 9.33
N LYS A 87 8.94 5.44 8.04
CA LYS A 87 9.41 6.46 7.08
C LYS A 87 8.39 7.59 6.92
N LEU A 88 7.11 7.25 6.78
CA LEU A 88 6.03 8.24 6.71
C LEU A 88 5.95 9.03 8.00
N LYS A 89 5.89 8.39 9.17
CA LYS A 89 5.79 9.06 10.48
C LYS A 89 6.98 9.96 10.81
N ALA A 90 8.16 9.70 10.23
CA ALA A 90 9.34 10.55 10.38
C ALA A 90 9.27 11.86 9.58
N LEU A 91 8.35 11.99 8.62
CA LEU A 91 8.20 13.20 7.82
C LEU A 91 7.68 14.36 8.68
N LYS A 92 8.34 15.51 8.57
CA LYS A 92 7.92 16.77 9.19
C LYS A 92 7.08 17.59 8.21
N LEU A 93 5.80 17.21 8.11
CA LEU A 93 4.86 17.81 7.16
C LEU A 93 4.27 19.12 7.67
N LYS A 94 4.13 20.09 6.77
CA LYS A 94 3.78 21.48 7.10
C LYS A 94 2.27 21.73 7.03
N SER A 95 1.57 21.12 6.09
CA SER A 95 0.14 21.30 5.89
C SER A 95 -0.70 20.28 6.65
N ASP A 96 -1.96 20.65 6.94
CA ASP A 96 -2.93 19.73 7.55
C ASP A 96 -3.27 18.57 6.60
N GLU A 97 -3.36 18.83 5.29
CA GLU A 97 -3.61 17.81 4.28
C GLU A 97 -2.43 16.82 4.21
N GLY A 98 -1.19 17.30 4.26
CA GLY A 98 0.00 16.46 4.30
C GLY A 98 -0.02 15.53 5.50
N ARG A 99 -0.26 16.07 6.70
CA ARG A 99 -0.39 15.27 7.95
C ARG A 99 -1.56 14.28 7.89
N SER A 100 -2.68 14.69 7.32
CA SER A 100 -3.86 13.85 7.13
C SER A 100 -3.56 12.64 6.23
N ILE A 101 -2.94 12.89 5.07
CA ILE A 101 -2.50 11.84 4.14
C ILE A 101 -1.48 10.91 4.81
N GLN A 102 -0.48 11.47 5.47
CA GLN A 102 0.54 10.72 6.22
C GLN A 102 -0.09 9.79 7.24
N ASN A 103 -1.04 10.27 8.04
CA ASN A 103 -1.71 9.46 9.06
C ASN A 103 -2.52 8.30 8.46
N LYS A 104 -3.26 8.57 7.37
CA LYS A 104 -4.03 7.55 6.66
C LYS A 104 -3.13 6.48 6.05
N LEU A 105 -2.09 6.90 5.32
CA LEU A 105 -1.14 5.98 4.71
C LEU A 105 -0.39 5.16 5.78
N ALA A 106 0.20 5.82 6.78
CA ALA A 106 0.96 5.14 7.82
C ALA A 106 0.07 4.17 8.62
N GLY A 107 -1.11 4.60 9.05
CA GLY A 107 -2.05 3.74 9.77
C GLY A 107 -2.57 2.58 8.91
N GLY A 108 -2.71 2.79 7.60
CA GLY A 108 -3.10 1.76 6.66
C GLY A 108 -2.02 0.70 6.46
N PHE A 109 -0.77 1.12 6.28
CA PHE A 109 0.38 0.21 6.20
C PHE A 109 0.62 -0.56 7.50
N GLU A 110 0.37 0.03 8.67
CA GLU A 110 0.45 -0.68 9.96
C GLU A 110 -0.58 -1.81 10.06
N LYS A 111 -1.85 -1.53 9.72
CA LYS A 111 -2.90 -2.55 9.70
C LYS A 111 -2.61 -3.65 8.68
N MET A 112 -2.12 -3.27 7.50
CA MET A 112 -1.68 -4.22 6.48
C MET A 112 -0.55 -5.12 7.00
N GLY A 113 0.47 -4.55 7.64
CA GLY A 113 1.58 -5.30 8.23
C GLY A 113 1.10 -6.26 9.31
N ASN A 114 0.14 -5.85 10.15
CA ASN A 114 -0.46 -6.72 11.15
C ASN A 114 -1.20 -7.90 10.50
N GLY A 115 -2.02 -7.65 9.49
CA GLY A 115 -2.72 -8.71 8.77
C GLY A 115 -1.77 -9.67 8.06
N LEU A 116 -0.69 -9.16 7.45
CA LEU A 116 0.38 -9.98 6.87
C LEU A 116 1.07 -10.85 7.92
N ARG A 117 1.43 -10.28 9.06
CA ARG A 117 2.07 -11.01 10.17
C ARG A 117 1.15 -12.12 10.70
N THR A 118 -0.14 -11.83 10.86
CA THR A 118 -1.14 -12.82 11.25
C THR A 118 -1.24 -13.94 10.20
N ALA A 119 -1.35 -13.61 8.91
CA ALA A 119 -1.42 -14.59 7.84
C ALA A 119 -0.16 -15.48 7.77
N ILE A 120 1.05 -14.90 7.86
CA ILE A 120 2.32 -15.63 7.80
C ILE A 120 2.45 -16.66 8.94
N ASN A 121 1.91 -16.34 10.12
CA ASN A 121 2.03 -17.18 11.31
C ASN A 121 0.82 -18.11 11.52
N ALA A 122 -0.27 -17.92 10.76
CA ALA A 122 -1.46 -18.75 10.87
C ALA A 122 -1.25 -20.18 10.36
N ASP A 123 -2.02 -21.11 10.90
CA ASP A 123 -2.41 -22.30 10.15
C ASP A 123 -3.40 -21.86 9.06
N PHE A 124 -3.09 -22.15 7.80
CA PHE A 124 -3.97 -21.78 6.68
C PHE A 124 -5.32 -22.48 6.72
N ASN A 125 -5.47 -23.54 7.52
CA ASN A 125 -6.75 -24.20 7.79
C ASN A 125 -7.56 -23.50 8.90
N SER A 126 -6.95 -22.57 9.65
CA SER A 126 -7.63 -21.79 10.68
C SER A 126 -8.44 -20.65 10.06
N GLN A 127 -9.72 -20.92 9.79
CA GLN A 127 -10.63 -19.96 9.17
C GLN A 127 -10.76 -18.65 9.97
N SER A 128 -10.81 -18.71 11.29
CA SER A 128 -10.94 -17.51 12.15
C SER A 128 -9.69 -16.62 12.09
N THR A 129 -8.50 -17.21 12.16
CA THR A 129 -7.23 -16.47 12.09
C THR A 129 -7.05 -15.82 10.73
N MET A 130 -7.36 -16.56 9.67
CA MET A 130 -7.25 -16.05 8.30
C MET A 130 -8.29 -14.96 8.01
N LEU A 131 -9.50 -15.07 8.58
CA LEU A 131 -10.51 -14.00 8.48
C LEU A 131 -10.07 -12.73 9.23
N SER A 132 -9.46 -12.87 10.41
CA SER A 132 -8.88 -11.73 11.14
C SER A 132 -7.78 -11.05 10.33
N ALA A 133 -6.86 -11.83 9.76
CA ALA A 133 -5.80 -11.32 8.90
C ALA A 133 -6.39 -10.54 7.70
N GLN A 134 -7.41 -11.10 7.05
CA GLN A 134 -8.10 -10.45 5.94
C GLN A 134 -8.78 -9.14 6.36
N ASN A 135 -9.41 -9.09 7.55
CA ASN A 135 -10.03 -7.89 8.07
C ASN A 135 -9.03 -6.77 8.33
N ASP A 136 -7.88 -7.09 8.93
CA ASP A 136 -6.81 -6.11 9.15
C ASP A 136 -6.24 -5.59 7.82
N MET A 137 -6.02 -6.48 6.84
CA MET A 137 -5.57 -6.08 5.51
C MET A 137 -6.60 -5.23 4.78
N ARG A 138 -7.90 -5.55 4.90
CA ARG A 138 -8.99 -4.77 4.30
C ARG A 138 -9.09 -3.38 4.94
N ALA A 139 -9.04 -3.30 6.27
CA ALA A 139 -9.05 -2.04 6.99
C ALA A 139 -7.84 -1.19 6.63
N GLY A 140 -6.64 -1.78 6.61
CA GLY A 140 -5.42 -1.09 6.18
C GLY A 140 -5.49 -0.60 4.75
N GLY A 141 -6.06 -1.42 3.89
CA GLY A 141 -6.34 -1.10 2.50
C GLY A 141 -7.30 0.08 2.29
N GLN A 142 -8.35 0.17 3.11
CA GLN A 142 -9.29 1.29 3.09
C GLN A 142 -8.61 2.60 3.50
N ASP A 143 -7.75 2.57 4.51
CA ASP A 143 -6.98 3.75 4.93
C ASP A 143 -5.96 4.18 3.87
N ILE A 144 -5.26 3.23 3.26
CA ILE A 144 -4.34 3.51 2.13
C ILE A 144 -5.13 4.14 0.98
N LEU A 145 -6.28 3.57 0.61
CA LEU A 145 -7.14 4.08 -0.45
C LEU A 145 -7.59 5.52 -0.15
N ALA A 146 -8.03 5.79 1.08
CA ALA A 146 -8.45 7.12 1.50
C ALA A 146 -7.29 8.13 1.45
N GLY A 147 -6.10 7.74 1.95
CA GLY A 147 -4.91 8.57 1.89
C GLY A 147 -4.49 8.88 0.46
N MET A 148 -4.59 7.92 -0.45
CA MET A 148 -4.29 8.13 -1.86
C MET A 148 -5.32 9.02 -2.58
N GLN A 149 -6.61 8.84 -2.31
CA GLN A 149 -7.63 9.72 -2.91
C GLN A 149 -7.40 11.17 -2.50
N GLU A 150 -7.12 11.41 -1.23
CA GLU A 150 -6.76 12.74 -0.73
C GLU A 150 -5.46 13.24 -1.35
N PHE A 151 -4.44 12.39 -1.49
CA PHE A 151 -3.20 12.70 -2.21
C PHE A 151 -3.48 13.25 -3.60
N ALA A 152 -4.31 12.55 -4.40
CA ALA A 152 -4.63 12.98 -5.76
C ALA A 152 -5.45 14.27 -5.79
N THR A 153 -6.39 14.45 -4.87
CA THR A 153 -7.15 15.70 -4.76
C THR A 153 -6.25 16.89 -4.46
N VAL A 154 -5.32 16.74 -3.50
CA VAL A 154 -4.39 17.80 -3.11
C VAL A 154 -3.38 18.07 -4.24
N ALA A 155 -2.87 17.02 -4.88
CA ALA A 155 -1.96 17.13 -6.02
C ALA A 155 -2.60 17.92 -7.17
N LYS A 156 -3.84 17.58 -7.54
CA LYS A 156 -4.61 18.27 -8.59
C LYS A 156 -4.89 19.73 -8.23
N THR A 157 -5.33 19.99 -7.00
CA THR A 157 -5.61 21.34 -6.49
C THR A 157 -4.39 22.24 -6.58
N HIS A 158 -3.20 21.68 -6.38
CA HIS A 158 -1.95 22.42 -6.40
C HIS A 158 -1.12 22.18 -7.67
N GLY A 159 -1.71 21.71 -8.76
CA GLY A 159 -1.04 21.62 -10.07
C GLY A 159 0.16 20.65 -10.13
N LEU A 160 0.21 19.66 -9.24
CA LEU A 160 1.14 18.54 -9.39
C LEU A 160 0.58 17.56 -10.41
N ASN A 161 1.32 17.36 -11.50
CA ASN A 161 0.97 16.39 -12.53
C ASN A 161 1.22 14.97 -12.00
N LEU A 162 0.13 14.28 -11.70
CA LEU A 162 0.10 12.84 -11.58
C LEU A 162 -0.16 12.25 -12.97
N ASP A 163 0.43 11.09 -13.24
CA ASP A 163 -0.09 10.22 -14.30
C ASP A 163 -1.49 9.76 -13.87
N GLU A 164 -2.51 10.54 -14.24
CA GLU A 164 -3.89 10.36 -13.78
C GLU A 164 -4.43 9.00 -14.24
N THR A 165 -4.05 8.52 -15.42
CA THR A 165 -4.46 7.20 -15.91
C THR A 165 -3.88 6.09 -15.05
N LEU A 166 -2.56 6.10 -14.83
CA LEU A 166 -1.91 5.10 -13.97
C LEU A 166 -2.44 5.16 -12.54
N PHE A 167 -2.63 6.36 -12.00
CA PHE A 167 -3.12 6.55 -10.65
C PHE A 167 -4.55 6.04 -10.48
N GLN A 168 -5.45 6.35 -11.41
CA GLN A 168 -6.85 5.89 -11.36
C GLN A 168 -6.94 4.36 -11.56
N ASP A 169 -6.14 3.78 -12.45
CA ASP A 169 -6.06 2.33 -12.64
C ASP A 169 -5.65 1.63 -11.33
N LYS A 170 -4.64 2.17 -10.66
CA LYS A 170 -4.15 1.69 -9.36
C LYS A 170 -5.21 1.81 -8.25
N ILE A 171 -5.88 2.96 -8.15
CA ILE A 171 -7.00 3.18 -7.22
C ILE A 171 -8.15 2.19 -7.49
N GLN A 172 -8.47 1.95 -8.76
CA GLN A 172 -9.53 1.04 -9.15
C GLN A 172 -9.17 -0.41 -8.83
N GLY A 173 -7.95 -0.85 -9.14
CA GLY A 173 -7.44 -2.17 -8.79
C GLY A 173 -7.47 -2.43 -7.28
N LEU A 174 -7.14 -1.41 -6.48
CA LEU A 174 -7.24 -1.44 -5.02
C LEU A 174 -8.69 -1.54 -4.54
N LYS A 175 -9.60 -0.71 -5.07
CA LYS A 175 -11.04 -0.79 -4.77
C LYS A 175 -11.62 -2.17 -5.04
N GLU A 176 -11.23 -2.80 -6.15
CA GLU A 176 -11.67 -4.15 -6.50
C GLU A 176 -11.13 -5.22 -5.56
N SER A 177 -9.91 -5.04 -5.03
CA SER A 177 -9.32 -5.98 -4.07
C SER A 177 -9.96 -5.95 -2.68
N LEU A 178 -10.73 -4.88 -2.39
CA LEU A 178 -11.41 -4.63 -1.12
C LEU A 178 -12.88 -5.08 -1.12
N LYS A 179 -13.42 -5.51 -2.27
CA LYS A 179 -14.76 -6.08 -2.42
C LYS A 179 -14.76 -7.57 -2.12
#